data_AF-A0A9W9SNB6-F1
#
_entry.id   AF-A0A9W9SNB6-F1
#
_cell.length_a   1.000
_cell.length_b   1.000
_cell.length_c   1.000
_cell.angle_alpha   90.00
_cell.angle_beta   90.00
_cell.angle_gamma   90.00
#
_symmetry.space_group_name_H-M   'P 1'
#
loop_
_entity.id
_entity.type
_entity.pdbx_description
1 polymer ?
#
loop_
_entity_poly.entity_id
_entity_poly.type
_entity_poly.pdbx_seq_one_letter_code
_entity_poly.pdbx_strand_id
1 'polypeptide(L)'
;MGASASTIHYPRDSEDAFEALQVLKRKLPAELVLEILHYAEYWVHSQVSREQALSYGENDCRNRTPYLISDPIQGGRSPVREIRMEIWSHDQGWSSYSEDHGTYRNSWTWFDLGIERAIEREDVSEDLGVRLATNMHASRVTQNHQLVYRAEDDLPWMQSLQAEDRVSIIPRALFPGWQNFVEKASIEIYTDPLS
;
A
#
# COMPACT_ATOMS: atom_id res chain seq x y z
N MET A 1 -6.08 35.98 0.06
CA MET A 1 -5.63 35.27 -1.14
C MET A 1 -5.39 33.83 -0.73
N GLY A 2 -6.35 32.94 -1.03
CA GLY A 2 -6.15 31.51 -0.76
C GLY A 2 -5.11 30.99 -1.74
N ALA A 3 -4.05 30.36 -1.23
CA ALA A 3 -3.16 29.57 -2.08
C ALA A 3 -4.03 28.54 -2.78
N SER A 4 -4.14 28.64 -4.11
CA SER A 4 -4.63 27.53 -4.92
C SER A 4 -3.74 26.35 -4.54
N ALA A 5 -4.33 25.29 -3.95
CA ALA A 5 -3.61 24.03 -3.82
C ALA A 5 -3.09 23.71 -5.23
N SER A 6 -1.77 23.68 -5.40
CA SER A 6 -1.18 23.26 -6.65
C SER A 6 -1.61 21.81 -6.83
N THR A 7 -2.55 21.55 -7.73
CA THR A 7 -2.90 20.19 -8.12
C THR A 7 -1.63 19.59 -8.72
N ILE A 8 -0.94 18.75 -7.96
CA ILE A 8 0.21 18.01 -8.46
C ILE A 8 -0.34 17.12 -9.57
N HIS A 9 0.16 17.32 -10.79
CA HIS A 9 -0.26 16.54 -11.94
C HIS A 9 0.69 15.36 -12.07
N TYR A 10 0.18 14.15 -11.87
CA TYR A 10 0.91 12.92 -12.14
C TYR A 10 0.62 12.46 -13.57
N PRO A 11 1.60 11.87 -14.29
CA PRO A 11 1.34 11.22 -15.55
C PRO A 11 0.32 10.08 -15.35
N ARG A 12 -0.61 9.96 -16.30
CA ARG A 12 -1.66 8.93 -16.25
C ARG A 12 -1.11 7.52 -16.52
N ASP A 13 -0.10 7.47 -17.38
CA ASP A 13 0.58 6.26 -17.85
C ASP A 13 1.99 6.64 -18.37
N SER A 14 2.73 5.64 -18.84
CA SER A 14 4.06 5.85 -19.43
C SER A 14 4.06 6.70 -20.71
N GLU A 15 2.97 6.73 -21.47
CA GLU A 15 2.87 7.52 -22.72
C GLU A 15 2.81 9.02 -22.39
N ASP A 16 1.99 9.40 -21.41
CA ASP A 16 1.86 10.79 -20.91
C ASP A 16 3.21 11.33 -20.39
N ALA A 17 3.93 10.51 -19.63
CA ALA A 17 5.27 10.85 -19.16
C ALA A 17 6.30 10.94 -20.29
N PHE A 18 6.21 10.07 -21.29
CA PHE A 18 7.07 10.13 -22.46
C PHE A 18 6.82 11.41 -23.26
N GLU A 19 5.56 11.84 -23.42
CA GLU A 19 5.22 13.12 -24.05
C GLU A 19 5.84 14.30 -23.31
N ALA A 20 5.71 14.34 -21.98
CA ALA A 20 6.34 15.38 -21.15
C ALA A 20 7.86 15.43 -21.36
N LEU A 21 8.51 14.26 -21.39
CA LEU A 21 9.93 14.12 -21.71
C LEU A 21 10.26 14.68 -23.10
N GLN A 22 9.48 14.34 -24.14
CA GLN A 22 9.72 14.85 -25.50
C GLN A 22 9.54 16.37 -25.60
N VAL A 23 8.58 16.94 -24.87
CA VAL A 23 8.37 18.40 -24.83
C VAL A 23 9.57 19.10 -24.19
N LEU A 24 10.04 18.61 -23.03
CA LEU A 24 11.18 19.19 -22.32
C LEU A 24 12.49 19.05 -23.12
N LYS A 25 12.68 17.94 -23.84
CA LYS A 25 13.84 17.71 -24.71
C LYS A 25 13.97 18.70 -25.87
N ARG A 26 12.93 19.47 -26.19
CA ARG A 26 13.03 20.57 -27.17
C ARG A 26 13.84 21.76 -26.65
N LYS A 27 14.09 21.83 -25.33
CA LYS A 27 14.75 22.95 -24.65
C LYS A 27 16.00 22.53 -23.88
N LEU A 28 16.07 21.28 -23.42
CA LEU A 28 17.12 20.80 -22.55
C LEU A 28 17.72 19.47 -23.08
N PRO A 29 19.01 19.20 -22.80
CA PRO A 29 19.59 17.87 -22.99
C PRO A 29 18.83 16.79 -22.23
N ALA A 30 18.86 15.54 -22.73
CA ALA A 30 18.07 14.45 -22.18
C ALA A 30 18.39 14.18 -20.70
N GLU A 31 19.66 14.31 -20.32
CA GLU A 31 20.15 14.09 -18.96
C GLU A 31 19.50 15.06 -17.97
N LEU A 32 19.41 16.34 -18.33
CA LEU A 32 18.74 17.34 -17.49
C LEU A 32 17.22 17.13 -17.43
N VAL A 33 16.61 16.68 -18.52
CA VAL A 33 15.17 16.35 -18.52
C VAL A 33 14.88 15.20 -17.57
N LEU A 34 15.70 14.14 -17.60
CA LEU A 34 15.54 13.00 -16.70
C LEU A 34 15.72 13.41 -15.23
N GLU A 35 16.73 14.22 -14.91
CA GLU A 35 16.92 14.77 -13.57
C GLU A 35 15.72 15.62 -13.13
N ILE A 36 15.17 16.46 -14.01
CA ILE A 36 13.97 17.27 -13.70
C ILE A 36 12.79 16.37 -13.36
N LEU A 37 12.50 15.36 -14.19
CA LEU A 37 11.38 14.45 -13.96
C LEU A 37 11.57 13.62 -12.68
N HIS A 38 12.83 13.22 -12.40
CA HIS A 38 13.19 12.51 -11.18
C HIS A 38 12.96 13.36 -9.93
N TYR A 39 13.52 14.57 -9.86
CA TYR A 39 13.34 15.48 -8.71
C TYR A 39 11.90 16.00 -8.57
N ALA A 40 11.15 16.04 -9.66
CA ALA A 40 9.74 16.42 -9.63
C ALA A 40 8.83 15.28 -9.14
N GLU A 41 9.37 14.08 -8.88
CA GLU A 41 8.60 12.87 -8.58
C GLU A 41 7.48 12.65 -9.61
N TYR A 42 7.79 12.89 -10.90
CA TYR A 42 6.83 12.80 -11.99
C TYR A 42 6.57 11.33 -12.35
N TRP A 43 5.85 10.65 -11.45
CA TRP A 43 5.60 9.21 -11.44
C TRP A 43 4.16 8.88 -11.79
N VAL A 44 3.92 7.72 -12.42
CA VAL A 44 2.56 7.24 -12.64
C VAL A 44 1.93 6.94 -11.29
N HIS A 45 0.71 7.43 -11.07
CA HIS A 45 -0.01 7.28 -9.80
C HIS A 45 -1.25 6.41 -9.99
N SER A 46 -1.33 5.32 -9.23
CA SER A 46 -2.53 4.50 -9.09
C SER A 46 -3.04 4.58 -7.66
N GLN A 47 -4.36 4.69 -7.50
CA GLN A 47 -5.01 4.75 -6.20
C GLN A 47 -6.28 3.92 -6.20
N VAL A 48 -6.43 3.10 -5.15
CA VAL A 48 -7.68 2.43 -4.82
C VAL A 48 -8.04 2.70 -3.38
N SER A 49 -9.33 2.80 -3.09
CA SER A 49 -9.83 2.92 -1.72
C SER A 49 -11.11 2.13 -1.54
N ARG A 50 -11.37 1.75 -0.29
CA ARG A 50 -12.62 1.14 0.13
C ARG A 50 -13.07 1.77 1.43
N GLU A 51 -14.29 2.31 1.43
CA GLU A 51 -14.94 2.88 2.60
C GLU A 51 -16.12 2.00 3.03
N GLN A 52 -15.82 0.82 3.55
CA GLN A 52 -16.83 -0.13 4.00
C GLN A 52 -16.41 -0.83 5.28
N ALA A 53 -17.20 -0.64 6.34
CA ALA A 53 -16.97 -1.29 7.62
C ALA A 53 -17.19 -2.80 7.51
N LEU A 54 -16.15 -3.58 7.84
CA LEU A 54 -16.17 -5.04 7.90
C LEU A 54 -15.46 -5.53 9.17
N SER A 55 -15.88 -6.67 9.69
CA SER A 55 -15.27 -7.34 10.84
C SER A 55 -14.70 -8.68 10.43
N TYR A 56 -13.48 -8.98 10.89
CA TYR A 56 -12.78 -10.22 10.59
C TYR A 56 -12.44 -10.95 11.88
N GLY A 57 -13.05 -12.12 12.09
CA GLY A 57 -12.65 -13.05 13.13
C GLY A 57 -11.64 -14.08 12.61
N GLU A 58 -11.15 -14.92 13.52
CA GLU A 58 -10.17 -15.98 13.21
C GLU A 58 -10.56 -16.87 12.01
N ASN A 59 -11.84 -17.23 11.89
CA ASN A 59 -12.33 -18.07 10.80
C ASN A 59 -12.31 -17.35 9.44
N ASP A 60 -12.65 -16.06 9.41
CA ASP A 60 -12.65 -15.25 8.19
C ASP A 60 -11.22 -15.09 7.64
N CYS A 61 -10.23 -15.02 8.54
CA CYS A 61 -8.82 -14.83 8.19
C CYS A 61 -8.12 -16.09 7.67
N ARG A 62 -8.73 -17.28 7.75
CA ARG A 62 -8.10 -18.55 7.32
C ARG A 62 -7.69 -18.54 5.85
N ASN A 63 -8.53 -17.97 5.00
CA ASN A 63 -8.29 -17.89 3.55
C ASN A 63 -7.46 -16.67 3.15
N ARG A 64 -6.98 -15.87 4.12
CA ARG A 64 -6.23 -14.63 3.88
C ARG A 64 -6.94 -13.67 2.92
N THR A 65 -8.28 -13.66 2.93
CA THR A 65 -9.06 -12.85 1.98
C THR A 65 -8.74 -11.36 2.17
N PRO A 66 -8.27 -10.68 1.11
CA PRO A 66 -7.96 -9.25 1.21
C PRO A 66 -9.18 -8.39 1.54
N TYR A 67 -8.96 -7.33 2.31
CA TYR A 67 -9.93 -6.24 2.45
C TYR A 67 -9.91 -5.33 1.21
N LEU A 68 -8.71 -5.05 0.70
CA LEU A 68 -8.46 -4.17 -0.43
C LEU A 68 -7.28 -4.71 -1.25
N ILE A 69 -7.41 -4.67 -2.57
CA ILE A 69 -6.38 -5.07 -3.54
C ILE A 69 -6.19 -3.89 -4.49
N SER A 70 -4.94 -3.57 -4.82
CA SER A 70 -4.60 -2.53 -5.79
C SER A 70 -5.03 -2.91 -7.21
N ASP A 71 -5.05 -1.90 -8.08
CA ASP A 71 -4.95 -2.14 -9.52
C ASP A 71 -3.61 -2.81 -9.86
N PRO A 72 -3.48 -3.43 -11.05
CA PRO A 72 -2.21 -3.97 -11.51
C PRO A 72 -1.16 -2.86 -11.55
N ILE A 73 0.04 -3.17 -11.08
CA ILE A 73 1.17 -2.24 -11.11
C ILE A 73 1.50 -1.93 -12.57
N GLN A 74 1.62 -0.64 -12.89
CA GLN A 74 2.00 -0.17 -14.22
C GLN A 74 3.52 0.03 -14.33
N GLY A 75 4.08 -0.20 -15.52
CA GLY A 75 5.48 0.11 -15.85
C GLY A 75 6.26 -1.10 -16.35
N GLY A 76 7.57 -1.09 -16.11
CA GLY A 76 8.51 -2.13 -16.54
C GLY A 76 8.77 -3.23 -15.50
N ARG A 77 10.02 -3.73 -15.45
CA ARG A 77 10.42 -4.87 -14.61
C ARG A 77 10.59 -4.58 -13.12
N SER A 78 10.82 -3.34 -12.73
CA SER A 78 10.92 -2.92 -11.32
C SER A 78 10.42 -1.48 -11.18
N PRO A 79 9.12 -1.25 -11.41
CA PRO A 79 8.64 0.09 -11.68
C PRO A 79 8.32 0.85 -10.39
N VAL A 80 8.09 0.17 -9.26
CA VAL A 80 7.59 0.79 -8.03
C VAL A 80 8.63 1.69 -7.37
N ARG A 81 8.26 2.96 -7.16
CA ARG A 81 9.05 3.98 -6.45
C ARG A 81 8.57 4.17 -5.02
N GLU A 82 7.26 4.17 -4.82
CA GLU A 82 6.66 4.37 -3.51
C GLU A 82 5.31 3.66 -3.41
N ILE A 83 5.00 3.11 -2.23
CA ILE A 83 3.66 2.62 -1.87
C ILE A 83 3.23 3.32 -0.60
N ARG A 84 2.04 3.92 -0.61
CA ARG A 84 1.38 4.44 0.59
C ARG A 84 0.14 3.62 0.89
N MET A 85 -0.09 3.34 2.16
CA MET A 85 -1.31 2.70 2.62
C MET A 85 -1.85 3.42 3.83
N GLU A 86 -3.16 3.63 3.87
CA GLU A 86 -3.87 4.09 5.06
C GLU A 86 -4.91 3.05 5.47
N ILE A 87 -4.99 2.74 6.75
CA ILE A 87 -5.92 1.74 7.30
C ILE A 87 -6.57 2.31 8.55
N TRP A 88 -7.90 2.42 8.55
CA TRP A 88 -8.68 2.81 9.71
C TRP A 88 -9.30 1.56 10.32
N SER A 89 -8.82 1.21 11.51
CA SER A 89 -9.24 -0.02 12.15
C SER A 89 -9.06 -0.02 13.66
N HIS A 90 -9.73 -0.96 14.31
CA HIS A 90 -9.57 -1.22 15.74
C HIS A 90 -9.84 -2.70 16.07
N ASP A 91 -9.63 -3.01 17.34
CA ASP A 91 -9.85 -4.34 17.90
C ASP A 91 -11.25 -4.46 18.54
N GLN A 92 -11.66 -5.65 18.99
CA GLN A 92 -12.99 -5.88 19.56
C GLN A 92 -13.32 -5.04 20.82
N GLY A 93 -12.30 -4.55 21.52
CA GLY A 93 -12.46 -3.73 22.70
C GLY A 93 -12.54 -4.48 24.02
N TRP A 94 -12.14 -5.76 24.06
CA TRP A 94 -12.21 -6.57 25.28
C TRP A 94 -11.14 -7.66 25.29
N SER A 95 -10.55 -7.88 26.47
CA SER A 95 -9.62 -8.97 26.75
C SER A 95 -9.61 -9.26 28.26
N SER A 96 -9.35 -10.51 28.65
CA SER A 96 -9.17 -10.91 30.04
C SER A 96 -7.86 -10.40 30.68
N TYR A 97 -6.94 -9.88 29.88
CA TYR A 97 -5.63 -9.35 30.31
C TYR A 97 -5.69 -7.82 30.41
N SER A 98 -6.28 -7.30 31.50
CA SER A 98 -6.49 -5.86 31.67
C SER A 98 -5.19 -5.06 31.75
N GLU A 99 -4.09 -5.71 32.15
CA GLU A 99 -2.74 -5.14 32.19
C GLU A 99 -2.18 -4.78 30.81
N ASP A 100 -2.74 -5.33 29.74
CA ASP A 100 -2.31 -5.09 28.35
C ASP A 100 -3.26 -4.17 27.57
N HIS A 101 -4.41 -3.78 28.16
CA HIS A 101 -5.37 -2.89 27.52
C HIS A 101 -4.72 -1.56 27.14
N GLY A 102 -4.98 -1.10 25.92
CA GLY A 102 -4.40 0.15 25.43
C GLY A 102 -2.90 0.06 25.09
N THR A 103 -2.34 -1.16 25.02
CA THR A 103 -0.96 -1.40 24.57
C THR A 103 -0.96 -2.23 23.28
N TYR A 104 0.22 -2.47 22.70
CA TYR A 104 0.37 -3.41 21.58
C TYR A 104 0.75 -4.84 22.03
N ARG A 105 0.97 -5.04 23.34
CA ARG A 105 1.34 -6.36 23.87
C ARG A 105 0.15 -7.29 23.75
N ASN A 106 0.41 -8.54 23.34
CA ASN A 106 -0.61 -9.58 23.21
C ASN A 106 -1.81 -9.15 22.36
N SER A 107 -1.63 -8.23 21.40
CA SER A 107 -2.67 -7.90 20.44
C SER A 107 -2.70 -8.95 19.35
N TRP A 108 -3.88 -9.48 19.07
CA TRP A 108 -4.10 -10.54 18.09
C TRP A 108 -4.95 -10.08 16.92
N THR A 109 -4.97 -8.77 16.65
CA THR A 109 -5.53 -8.19 15.42
C THR A 109 -4.49 -7.32 14.72
N TRP A 110 -4.22 -7.63 13.45
CA TRP A 110 -3.16 -6.99 12.66
C TRP A 110 -3.48 -7.05 11.15
N PHE A 111 -2.57 -6.55 10.33
CA PHE A 111 -2.66 -6.58 8.86
C PHE A 111 -1.40 -7.18 8.27
N ASP A 112 -1.56 -8.09 7.31
CA ASP A 112 -0.47 -8.61 6.48
C ASP A 112 -0.53 -7.96 5.09
N LEU A 113 0.65 -7.81 4.46
CA LEU A 113 0.77 -7.50 3.05
C LEU A 113 0.57 -8.78 2.23
N GLY A 114 -0.30 -8.74 1.23
CA GLY A 114 -0.36 -9.76 0.19
C GLY A 114 0.20 -9.23 -1.13
N ILE A 115 0.90 -10.07 -1.88
CA ILE A 115 1.29 -9.80 -3.27
C ILE A 115 0.67 -10.88 -4.14
N GLU A 116 -0.19 -10.48 -5.07
CA GLU A 116 -0.73 -11.36 -6.12
C GLU A 116 0.13 -11.18 -7.36
N ARG A 117 0.79 -12.27 -7.80
CA ARG A 117 1.64 -12.26 -9.00
C ARG A 117 0.82 -12.42 -10.26
N ALA A 118 1.29 -11.85 -11.36
CA ALA A 118 0.72 -12.12 -12.68
C ALA A 118 0.81 -13.62 -13.04
N ILE A 119 -0.14 -14.13 -13.83
CA ILE A 119 -0.30 -15.57 -14.15
C ILE A 119 0.98 -16.20 -14.75
N GLU A 120 1.82 -15.40 -15.42
CA GLU A 120 3.05 -15.86 -16.08
C GLU A 120 4.29 -15.90 -15.17
N ARG A 121 4.15 -15.54 -13.88
CA ARG A 121 5.23 -15.56 -12.89
C ARG A 121 5.16 -16.84 -12.04
N GLU A 122 6.19 -17.68 -12.13
CA GLU A 122 6.31 -18.93 -11.37
C GLU A 122 6.90 -18.76 -9.97
N ASP A 123 7.35 -17.57 -9.58
CA ASP A 123 7.71 -17.32 -8.19
C ASP A 123 6.43 -17.33 -7.35
N VAL A 124 6.34 -18.34 -6.47
CA VAL A 124 5.17 -18.58 -5.64
C VAL A 124 4.81 -17.28 -4.90
N SER A 125 3.53 -16.91 -4.94
CA SER A 125 2.92 -15.94 -4.01
C SER A 125 3.05 -16.48 -2.59
N GLU A 126 4.26 -16.47 -2.03
CA GLU A 126 4.53 -16.88 -0.67
C GLU A 126 3.93 -15.86 0.29
N ASP A 127 3.48 -16.35 1.45
CA ASP A 127 3.18 -15.48 2.57
C ASP A 127 4.48 -14.79 2.98
N LEU A 128 4.66 -13.54 2.55
CA LEU A 128 5.86 -12.75 2.80
C LEU A 128 6.12 -12.55 4.30
N GLY A 129 5.12 -12.78 5.15
CA GLY A 129 5.19 -12.49 6.58
C GLY A 129 5.35 -11.00 6.89
N VAL A 130 5.12 -10.13 5.91
CA VAL A 130 5.23 -8.67 6.08
C VAL A 130 3.99 -8.18 6.79
N ARG A 131 4.14 -7.91 8.08
CA ARG A 131 3.11 -7.30 8.92
C ARG A 131 3.09 -5.79 8.70
N LEU A 132 2.00 -5.29 8.15
CA LEU A 132 1.77 -3.88 7.85
C LEU A 132 1.55 -3.05 9.12
N ALA A 133 0.60 -3.46 9.96
CA ALA A 133 0.24 -2.76 11.18
C ALA A 133 -0.41 -3.70 12.19
N THR A 134 -0.44 -3.33 13.48
CA THR A 134 -1.11 -4.07 14.56
C THR A 134 -2.05 -3.12 15.30
N ASN A 135 -3.27 -3.57 15.59
CA ASN A 135 -4.21 -2.77 16.36
C ASN A 135 -3.83 -2.76 17.84
N MET A 136 -4.20 -1.69 18.53
CA MET A 136 -4.07 -1.60 19.97
C MET A 136 -4.98 -2.62 20.67
N HIS A 137 -4.40 -3.36 21.60
CA HIS A 137 -5.02 -4.45 22.35
C HIS A 137 -6.30 -3.99 23.06
N ALA A 138 -7.40 -4.72 22.81
CA ALA A 138 -8.70 -4.52 23.46
C ALA A 138 -9.20 -3.07 23.39
N SER A 139 -8.93 -2.36 22.30
CA SER A 139 -9.38 -0.98 22.09
C SER A 139 -10.48 -0.90 21.04
N ARG A 140 -11.55 -0.15 21.33
CA ARG A 140 -12.58 0.26 20.34
C ARG A 140 -12.27 1.60 19.66
N VAL A 141 -11.14 2.20 19.99
CA VAL A 141 -10.74 3.48 19.39
C VAL A 141 -10.07 3.18 18.05
N THR A 142 -10.72 3.60 16.97
CA THR A 142 -10.20 3.52 15.61
C THR A 142 -8.87 4.25 15.48
N GLN A 143 -7.85 3.52 15.05
CA GLN A 143 -6.54 4.05 14.73
C GLN A 143 -6.43 4.25 13.23
N ASN A 144 -5.74 5.31 12.82
CA ASN A 144 -5.31 5.51 11.44
C ASN A 144 -3.85 5.05 11.32
N HIS A 145 -3.64 3.87 10.72
CA HIS A 145 -2.32 3.37 10.41
C HIS A 145 -1.88 3.94 9.07
N GLN A 146 -0.83 4.76 9.07
CA GLN A 146 -0.24 5.35 7.87
C GLN A 146 1.10 4.68 7.59
N LEU A 147 1.21 4.06 6.42
CA LEU A 147 2.38 3.28 6.00
C LEU A 147 2.92 3.88 4.71
N VAL A 148 4.24 4.08 4.66
CA VAL A 148 4.95 4.55 3.47
C VAL A 148 6.17 3.67 3.28
N TYR A 149 6.28 3.07 2.09
CA TYR A 149 7.41 2.27 1.67
C TYR A 149 8.01 2.88 0.42
N ARG A 150 9.32 3.08 0.41
CA ARG A 150 10.08 3.67 -0.69
C ARG A 150 11.05 2.66 -1.27
N ALA A 151 11.32 2.76 -2.56
CA ALA A 151 12.32 1.91 -3.22
C ALA A 151 13.72 2.00 -2.56
N GLU A 152 13.99 3.12 -1.89
CA GLU A 152 15.23 3.37 -1.13
C GLU A 152 15.32 2.60 0.19
N ASP A 153 14.22 2.05 0.70
CA ASP A 153 14.17 1.32 1.98
C ASP A 153 14.82 -0.08 1.88
N ASP A 154 15.31 -0.48 0.71
CA ASP A 154 15.97 -1.77 0.42
C ASP A 154 15.13 -3.01 0.84
N LEU A 155 13.81 -2.91 0.64
CA LEU A 155 12.87 -3.97 0.98
C LEU A 155 12.82 -5.03 -0.14
N PRO A 156 13.24 -6.29 0.10
CA PRO A 156 13.32 -7.30 -0.96
C PRO A 156 11.97 -7.58 -1.65
N TRP A 157 10.87 -7.57 -0.88
CA TRP A 157 9.54 -7.77 -1.43
C TRP A 157 9.13 -6.65 -2.39
N MET A 158 9.51 -5.40 -2.10
CA MET A 158 9.17 -4.23 -2.92
C MET A 158 9.99 -4.22 -4.21
N GLN A 159 11.29 -4.52 -4.13
CA GLN A 159 12.17 -4.68 -5.30
C GLN A 159 11.73 -5.83 -6.21
N SER A 160 11.05 -6.84 -5.64
CA SER A 160 10.51 -7.97 -6.39
C SER A 160 9.23 -7.65 -7.16
N LEU A 161 8.60 -6.48 -6.96
CA LEU A 161 7.36 -6.12 -7.65
C LEU A 161 7.61 -5.81 -9.12
N GLN A 162 6.73 -6.36 -9.96
CA GLN A 162 6.73 -6.17 -11.41
C GLN A 162 5.43 -5.55 -11.89
N ALA A 163 5.41 -5.13 -13.16
CA ALA A 163 4.18 -4.84 -13.85
C ALA A 163 3.19 -6.02 -13.73
N GLU A 164 1.90 -5.70 -13.65
CA GLU A 164 0.77 -6.62 -13.47
C GLU A 164 0.65 -7.30 -12.09
N ASP A 165 1.67 -7.23 -11.23
CA ASP A 165 1.51 -7.64 -9.83
C ASP A 165 0.50 -6.72 -9.12
N ARG A 166 -0.16 -7.24 -8.09
CA ARG A 166 -1.06 -6.45 -7.22
C ARG A 166 -0.61 -6.58 -5.77
N VAL A 167 -0.77 -5.51 -5.00
CA VAL A 167 -0.57 -5.51 -3.56
C VAL A 167 -1.90 -5.43 -2.84
N SER A 168 -1.99 -6.01 -1.65
CA SER A 168 -3.23 -6.09 -0.91
C SER A 168 -3.05 -5.96 0.60
N ILE A 169 -4.11 -5.45 1.24
CA ILE A 169 -4.21 -5.32 2.70
C ILE A 169 -5.07 -6.47 3.21
N ILE A 170 -4.46 -7.37 3.99
CA ILE A 170 -5.12 -8.58 4.49
C ILE A 170 -5.34 -8.43 6.00
N PRO A 171 -6.60 -8.24 6.47
CA PRO A 171 -6.90 -8.19 7.90
C PRO A 171 -6.73 -9.55 8.54
N ARG A 172 -6.18 -9.54 9.76
CA ARG A 172 -5.87 -10.72 10.56
C ARG A 172 -6.48 -10.60 11.94
N ALA A 173 -6.99 -11.72 12.43
CA ALA A 173 -7.39 -11.93 13.81
C ALA A 173 -6.98 -13.36 14.21
N LEU A 174 -6.49 -13.54 15.44
CA LEU A 174 -6.15 -14.86 15.99
C LEU A 174 -6.82 -15.06 17.34
N PHE A 175 -7.25 -16.29 17.60
CA PHE A 175 -7.99 -16.75 18.77
C PHE A 175 -9.48 -16.40 18.80
N PRO A 176 -10.30 -17.30 19.38
CA PRO A 176 -11.72 -17.03 19.58
C PRO A 176 -11.98 -15.74 20.36
N GLY A 177 -12.89 -14.91 19.85
CA GLY A 177 -13.29 -13.65 20.47
C GLY A 177 -12.51 -12.43 19.96
N TRP A 178 -11.36 -12.61 19.32
CA TRP A 178 -10.64 -11.52 18.65
C TRP A 178 -11.27 -11.21 17.31
N GLN A 179 -11.49 -9.91 17.07
CA GLN A 179 -12.12 -9.41 15.86
C GLN A 179 -11.45 -8.11 15.42
N ASN A 180 -10.95 -8.10 14.19
CA ASN A 180 -10.38 -6.91 13.57
C ASN A 180 -11.50 -6.16 12.83
N PHE A 181 -11.81 -4.95 13.27
CA PHE A 181 -12.80 -4.09 12.64
C PHE A 181 -12.07 -3.11 11.71
N VAL A 182 -12.32 -3.22 10.42
CA VAL A 182 -11.76 -2.34 9.39
C VAL A 182 -12.86 -1.43 8.89
N GLU A 183 -12.72 -0.13 9.07
CA GLU A 183 -13.70 0.87 8.61
C GLU A 183 -13.48 1.24 7.15
N LYS A 184 -12.22 1.50 6.81
CA LYS A 184 -11.77 1.90 5.48
C LYS A 184 -10.28 1.69 5.30
N ALA A 185 -9.84 1.61 4.04
CA ALA A 185 -8.44 1.59 3.69
C ALA A 185 -8.20 2.20 2.31
N SER A 186 -6.96 2.64 2.06
CA SER A 186 -6.48 3.06 0.74
C SER A 186 -5.10 2.46 0.45
N ILE A 187 -4.82 2.27 -0.84
CA ILE A 187 -3.50 1.93 -1.36
C ILE A 187 -3.20 2.92 -2.49
N GLU A 188 -2.05 3.57 -2.42
CA GLU A 188 -1.49 4.39 -3.49
C GLU A 188 -0.15 3.81 -3.91
N ILE A 189 0.06 3.69 -5.22
CA ILE A 189 1.30 3.16 -5.80
C ILE A 189 1.82 4.19 -6.79
N TYR A 190 3.09 4.54 -6.63
CA TYR A 190 3.81 5.41 -7.53
C TYR A 190 4.85 4.59 -8.29
N THR A 191 4.81 4.66 -9.62
CA THR A 191 5.74 3.92 -10.48
C THR A 191 6.51 4.82 -11.42
N ASP A 192 7.75 4.44 -11.70
CA ASP A 192 8.58 5.11 -12.70
C ASP A 192 7.95 4.93 -14.09
N PRO A 193 7.58 6.02 -14.77
CA PRO A 193 6.97 5.93 -16.08
C PRO A 193 7.95 5.48 -17.18
N LEU A 194 9.26 5.60 -16.95
CA LEU A 194 10.30 5.42 -17.97
C LEU A 194 11.15 4.16 -17.77
N SER A 195 10.75 3.27 -16.85
CA SER A 195 11.43 2.00 -16.53
C SER A 195 11.27 0.93 -17.60
#